data_AF-H8KD34-F1
#
_entry.id   AF-H8KD34-F1
#
_cell.length_a   1.000
_cell.length_b   1.000
_cell.length_c   1.000
_cell.angle_alpha   90.00
_cell.angle_beta   90.00
_cell.angle_gamma   90.00
#
_symmetry.space_group_name_H-M   'P 1'
#
loop_
_entity.id
_entity.type
_entity.pdbx_description
1 polymer ?
#
loop_
_entity_poly.entity_id
_entity_poly.type
_entity_poly.pdbx_seq_one_letter_code
_entity_poly.pdbx_strand_id
1 'polypeptide(L)'
;MAQIIRATEFVRSFSDIMNRVYYKGESFDVQKGNHIVARITPAEIKPSVAVRDLEEAFKNGPHLDPEDADQFMKNLEKIRRNTKQDIKKLVERWD
;
A
#
# COMPACT_ATOMS: atom_id res chain seq x y z
N MET A 1 4.59 -8.02 3.61
CA MET A 1 5.53 -7.30 4.49
C MET A 1 6.93 -7.43 3.89
N ALA A 2 7.74 -6.37 3.92
CA ALA A 2 9.08 -6.40 3.35
C ALA A 2 10.08 -7.07 4.31
N GLN A 3 10.97 -7.92 3.80
CA GLN A 3 12.00 -8.61 4.59
C GLN A 3 13.17 -7.67 4.85
N ILE A 4 13.69 -7.62 6.08
CA ILE A 4 14.85 -6.77 6.39
C ILE A 4 16.14 -7.49 6.02
N ILE A 5 17.01 -6.83 5.25
CA ILE A 5 18.33 -7.32 4.87
C ILE A 5 19.41 -6.26 5.11
N ARG A 6 20.59 -6.66 5.61
CA ARG A 6 21.69 -5.71 5.81
C ARG A 6 22.27 -5.24 4.48
N ALA A 7 22.73 -4.00 4.40
CA ALA A 7 23.32 -3.43 3.18
C ALA A 7 24.51 -4.26 2.64
N THR A 8 25.33 -4.83 3.53
CA THR A 8 26.46 -5.68 3.13
C THR A 8 26.01 -7.04 2.57
N GLU A 9 24.91 -7.58 3.07
CA GLU A 9 24.31 -8.82 2.59
C GLU A 9 23.58 -8.58 1.26
N PHE A 10 22.90 -7.44 1.14
CA PHE A 10 22.27 -7.00 -0.11
C PHE A 10 23.27 -6.95 -1.27
N VAL A 11 24.46 -6.38 -1.06
CA VAL A 11 25.49 -6.32 -2.11
C VAL A 11 25.99 -7.71 -2.51
N ARG A 12 26.16 -8.62 -1.54
CA ARG A 12 26.66 -9.99 -1.80
C ARG A 12 25.62 -10.87 -2.51
N SER A 13 24.35 -10.65 -2.23
CA SER A 13 23.24 -11.44 -2.78
C SER A 13 22.40 -10.65 -3.79
N PHE A 14 22.97 -9.60 -4.39
CA PHE A 14 22.22 -8.65 -5.24
C PHE A 14 21.42 -9.35 -6.34
N SER A 15 22.05 -10.25 -7.10
CA SER A 15 21.38 -10.95 -8.20
C SER A 15 20.24 -11.87 -7.73
N ASP A 16 20.41 -12.56 -6.59
CA ASP A 16 19.34 -13.40 -6.02
C ASP A 16 18.15 -12.55 -5.58
N ILE A 17 18.42 -11.43 -4.90
CA ILE A 17 17.39 -10.51 -4.43
C ILE A 17 16.62 -9.93 -5.62
N MET A 18 17.30 -9.48 -6.67
CA MET A 18 16.65 -8.97 -7.88
C MET A 18 15.80 -10.05 -8.56
N ASN A 19 16.26 -11.29 -8.61
CA ASN A 19 15.48 -12.40 -9.14
C ASN A 19 14.24 -12.67 -8.29
N ARG A 20 14.34 -12.64 -6.96
CA ARG A 20 13.19 -12.84 -6.06
C ARG A 20 12.19 -11.69 -6.17
N VAL A 21 12.67 -10.46 -6.27
CA VAL A 21 11.82 -9.29 -6.51
C VAL A 21 11.09 -9.43 -7.84
N TYR A 22 11.80 -9.78 -8.93
CA TYR A 22 11.21 -9.87 -10.26
C TYR A 22 10.27 -11.07 -10.44
N TYR A 23 10.74 -12.28 -10.11
CA TYR A 23 10.00 -13.51 -10.38
C TYR A 23 9.00 -13.86 -9.28
N LYS A 24 9.30 -13.55 -8.01
CA LYS A 24 8.45 -13.92 -6.87
C LYS A 24 7.64 -12.75 -6.29
N GLY A 25 7.87 -11.54 -6.77
CA GLY A 25 7.18 -10.35 -6.27
C GLY A 25 7.57 -9.95 -4.84
N GLU A 26 8.71 -10.46 -4.34
CA GLU A 26 9.14 -10.20 -2.97
C GLU A 26 9.63 -8.75 -2.80
N SER A 27 9.59 -8.26 -1.56
CA SER A 27 10.04 -6.91 -1.20
C SER A 27 11.02 -6.95 -0.05
N PHE A 28 12.05 -6.10 -0.11
CA PHE A 28 13.15 -6.06 0.86
C PHE A 28 13.39 -4.65 1.38
N ASP A 29 13.57 -4.54 2.69
CA ASP A 29 14.03 -3.32 3.37
C ASP A 29 15.52 -3.43 3.65
N VAL A 30 16.31 -2.58 3.01
CA VAL A 30 17.76 -2.56 3.15
C VAL A 30 18.14 -1.73 4.37
N GLN A 31 18.77 -2.37 5.34
CA GLN A 31 19.21 -1.77 6.60
C GLN A 31 20.71 -1.45 6.59
N LYS A 32 21.08 -0.25 7.05
CA LYS A 32 22.46 0.14 7.34
C LYS A 32 22.56 0.64 8.79
N GLY A 33 23.33 -0.05 9.62
CA GLY A 33 23.31 0.18 11.07
C GLY A 33 21.93 -0.14 11.64
N ASN A 34 21.32 0.82 12.34
CA ASN A 34 19.97 0.67 12.91
C ASN A 34 18.85 1.31 12.05
N HIS A 35 19.16 1.78 10.84
CA HIS A 35 18.21 2.49 10.00
C HIS A 35 17.93 1.73 8.71
N ILE A 36 16.65 1.69 8.31
CA ILE A 36 16.28 1.31 6.94
C ILE A 36 16.62 2.47 6.03
N VAL A 37 17.42 2.21 5.00
CA VAL A 37 17.93 3.24 4.08
C VAL A 37 17.33 3.15 2.68
N ALA A 38 16.79 1.98 2.31
CA ALA A 38 16.13 1.78 1.03
C ALA A 38 15.11 0.65 1.12
N ARG A 39 14.15 0.64 0.19
CA ARG A 39 13.24 -0.47 -0.05
C ARG A 39 13.33 -0.87 -1.51
N ILE A 40 13.37 -2.17 -1.77
CA ILE A 40 13.36 -2.76 -3.10
C ILE A 40 12.06 -3.52 -3.23
N THR A 41 11.27 -3.13 -4.22
CA THR A 41 9.97 -3.74 -4.54
C THR A 41 9.90 -4.04 -6.03
N PRO A 42 8.98 -4.92 -6.47
CA PRO A 42 8.69 -5.09 -7.88
C PRO A 42 8.29 -3.75 -8.49
N ALA A 43 8.80 -3.44 -9.68
CA ALA A 43 8.46 -2.20 -10.40
C ALA A 43 6.99 -2.21 -10.85
N GLU A 44 6.51 -3.37 -11.27
CA GLU A 44 5.10 -3.62 -11.58
C GLU A 44 4.47 -4.39 -10.43
N ILE A 45 3.55 -3.76 -9.72
CA ILE A 45 2.68 -4.45 -8.77
C ILE A 45 1.69 -5.24 -9.62
N LYS A 46 1.93 -6.54 -9.81
CA LYS A 46 0.91 -7.41 -10.40
C LYS A 46 -0.29 -7.41 -9.45
N PRO A 47 -1.46 -6.90 -9.88
CA PRO A 47 -2.62 -6.89 -9.01
C PRO A 47 -2.97 -8.34 -8.67
N SER A 48 -3.20 -8.60 -7.38
CA SER A 48 -3.59 -9.92 -6.89
C SER A 48 -4.96 -10.38 -7.41
N VAL A 49 -5.78 -9.43 -7.89
CA VAL A 49 -7.09 -9.64 -8.48
C VAL A 49 -7.14 -8.85 -9.79
N ALA A 50 -7.49 -9.52 -10.90
CA ALA A 50 -7.69 -8.80 -12.16
C ALA A 50 -8.95 -7.93 -12.07
N VAL A 51 -8.96 -6.78 -12.75
CA VAL A 51 -10.07 -5.81 -12.67
C VAL A 51 -11.42 -6.44 -13.02
N ARG A 52 -11.44 -7.35 -14.00
CA ARG A 52 -12.64 -8.10 -14.41
C ARG A 52 -13.21 -9.00 -13.31
N ASP A 53 -12.38 -9.41 -12.34
CA ASP A 53 -12.72 -10.31 -11.26
C ASP A 53 -13.03 -9.55 -9.95
N LEU A 54 -12.98 -8.20 -9.98
CA LEU A 54 -13.22 -7.36 -8.79
C LEU A 54 -14.61 -7.54 -8.22
N GLU A 55 -15.64 -7.64 -9.07
CA GLU A 55 -17.02 -7.80 -8.60
C GLU A 55 -17.17 -9.07 -7.77
N GLU A 56 -16.60 -10.17 -8.26
CA GLU A 56 -16.62 -11.46 -7.57
C GLU A 56 -15.79 -11.42 -6.28
N ALA A 57 -14.63 -10.77 -6.31
CA ALA A 57 -13.80 -10.59 -5.12
C ALA A 57 -14.50 -9.78 -4.01
N PHE A 58 -15.28 -8.73 -4.37
CA PHE A 58 -16.08 -7.99 -3.39
C PHE A 58 -17.26 -8.79 -2.86
N LYS A 59 -17.92 -9.60 -3.71
CA LYS A 59 -19.04 -10.45 -3.29
C LYS A 59 -18.63 -11.58 -2.35
N ASN A 60 -17.44 -12.15 -2.55
CA ASN A 60 -16.98 -13.33 -1.81
C ASN A 60 -15.95 -13.00 -0.72
N GLY A 61 -15.48 -11.75 -0.67
CA GLY A 61 -14.53 -11.28 0.32
C GLY A 61 -15.12 -11.16 1.73
N PRO A 62 -14.28 -10.88 2.74
CA PRO A 62 -14.77 -10.59 4.08
C PRO A 62 -15.66 -9.34 4.05
N HIS A 63 -16.85 -9.47 4.62
CA HIS A 63 -17.77 -8.35 4.79
C HIS A 63 -17.60 -7.77 6.20
N LEU A 64 -17.84 -6.47 6.32
CA LEU A 64 -17.99 -5.84 7.64
C LEU A 64 -19.29 -6.34 8.26
N ASP A 65 -19.28 -6.50 9.58
CA ASP A 65 -20.51 -6.70 10.32
C ASP A 65 -21.41 -5.45 10.19
N PRO A 66 -22.74 -5.59 10.32
CA PRO A 66 -23.68 -4.50 10.05
C PRO A 66 -23.38 -3.21 10.84
N GLU A 67 -22.99 -3.35 12.11
CA GLU A 67 -22.65 -2.20 12.97
C GLU A 67 -21.39 -1.47 12.49
N ASP A 68 -20.34 -2.22 12.12
CA ASP A 68 -19.11 -1.67 11.58
C ASP A 68 -19.35 -1.00 10.21
N ALA A 69 -20.22 -1.58 9.37
CA ALA A 69 -20.60 -1.00 8.10
C ALA A 69 -21.31 0.36 8.28
N ASP A 70 -22.25 0.45 9.21
CA ASP A 70 -22.94 1.70 9.54
C ASP A 70 -21.99 2.76 10.10
N GLN A 71 -21.09 2.35 11.00
CA GLN A 71 -20.10 3.27 11.57
C GLN A 71 -19.11 3.75 10.50
N PHE A 72 -18.69 2.87 9.59
CA PHE A 72 -17.85 3.22 8.46
C PHE A 72 -18.54 4.21 7.53
N MET A 73 -19.83 4.03 7.24
CA MET A 73 -20.62 4.95 6.41
C MET A 73 -20.69 6.35 7.04
N LYS A 74 -20.97 6.45 8.35
CA LYS A 74 -20.95 7.73 9.08
C LYS A 74 -19.60 8.43 9.01
N ASN A 75 -18.51 7.68 9.14
CA ASN A 75 -17.14 8.21 9.03
C ASN A 75 -16.87 8.76 7.62
N LEU A 76 -17.27 8.03 6.57
CA LEU A 76 -17.16 8.46 5.18
C LEU A 76 -17.93 9.75 4.91
N GLU A 77 -19.16 9.87 5.40
CA GLU A 77 -19.95 11.10 5.27
C GLU A 77 -19.33 12.29 5.99
N LYS A 78 -18.76 12.06 7.17
CA LYS A 78 -18.03 13.09 7.91
C LYS A 78 -16.80 13.57 7.15
N ILE A 79 -16.00 12.64 6.61
CA ILE A 79 -14.82 12.97 5.80
C ILE A 79 -15.24 13.74 4.55
N ARG A 80 -16.21 13.24 3.78
CA ARG A 80 -16.68 13.90 2.54
C ARG A 80 -17.19 15.32 2.79
N ARG A 81 -17.87 15.58 3.91
CA ARG A 81 -18.30 16.92 4.30
C ARG A 81 -17.11 17.82 4.63
N ASN A 82 -16.15 17.32 5.39
CA ASN A 82 -14.99 18.10 5.82
C ASN A 82 -14.02 18.38 4.66
N THR A 83 -13.76 17.41 3.78
CA THR A 83 -12.88 17.60 2.61
C THR A 83 -13.38 18.69 1.67
N LYS A 84 -14.71 18.82 1.47
CA LYS A 84 -15.28 19.93 0.68
C LYS A 84 -15.00 21.30 1.32
N GLN A 85 -15.00 21.37 2.64
CA GLN A 85 -14.70 22.61 3.37
C GLN A 85 -13.20 22.94 3.31
N ASP A 86 -12.34 21.94 3.39
CA ASP A 86 -10.89 22.13 3.36
C ASP A 86 -10.37 22.52 1.96
N ILE A 87 -10.93 21.94 0.89
CA ILE A 87 -10.60 22.35 -0.48
C ILE A 87 -10.98 23.81 -0.72
N LYS A 88 -12.16 24.25 -0.24
CA LYS A 88 -12.60 25.65 -0.38
C LYS A 88 -11.62 26.61 0.33
N LYS A 89 -11.20 26.28 1.56
CA LYS A 89 -10.21 27.06 2.32
C LYS A 89 -8.81 27.05 1.71
N LEU A 90 -8.44 25.95 1.04
CA LEU A 90 -7.17 25.85 0.31
C LEU A 90 -7.16 26.77 -0.92
N VAL A 91 -8.26 26.81 -1.67
CA VAL A 91 -8.42 27.70 -2.84
C VAL A 91 -8.41 29.17 -2.39
N GLU A 92 -9.18 29.54 -1.36
CA GLU A 92 -9.24 30.91 -0.81
C GLU A 92 -7.90 31.41 -0.22
N ARG A 93 -6.95 30.53 0.10
CA ARG A 93 -5.63 30.89 0.64
C ARG A 93 -4.54 30.98 -0.44
N TRP A 94 -4.85 30.58 -1.66
CA TRP A 94 -3.93 30.67 -2.81
C TRP A 94 -4.25 31.86 -3.73
N ASP A 95 -5.42 32.50 -3.56
CA ASP A 95 -5.73 33.85 -4.07
C ASP A 95 -5.25 34.94 -3.10
#